data_AF-A0A2L2XEC8-F1
#
_entry.id   AF-A0A2L2XEC8-F1
#
_cell.length_a   1.000
_cell.length_b   1.000
_cell.length_c   1.000
_cell.angle_alpha   90.00
_cell.angle_beta   90.00
_cell.angle_gamma   90.00
#
_symmetry.space_group_name_H-M   'P 1'
#
loop_
_entity.id
_entity.type
_entity.pdbx_description
1 polymer ?
#
loop_
_entity_poly.entity_id
_entity_poly.type
_entity_poly.pdbx_seq_one_letter_code
_entity_poly.pdbx_strand_id
1 'polypeptide(L)'
;MNRKRWLIFFLLPVIMVFYPAETVPASAAGTEILGYGSRGASVSELQRKLNQAGYYPEGIISGYFGSLTLQAVTRMEQKNGLTVDGKVGPADWAVLESKKSGLSKVVMGFYTEDYPGDKLSYDSLKANGQLVDQVATFDYQVNSSGGLVGKVSSDGLKMAQSKGAKTIMLIHNINGGIDGASAYSAVSNKTSRGRLIGNIMDSVNKYGFDGVNIDLEGIPEYGRQSFNAFLGELAKSLGDKLLTVCVPAKTYDNPGDHWSGAYDYKYIGSVADYLVIMSYDEHWFGGSAGPVASLPWVTKVMDYSVKEIPANKILMGIGCFGYDWSAPGQGKAVTWSSMAGLISRYGNVQWDNYNSVPHQVYWKDGKRHDVWFENSYSLAIKLNLVNNYNLAGIAFWRMGFEDQSFWNTVKEKFA
;
A
#
# COMPACT_ATOMS: atom_id res chain seq x y z
N MET A 1 41.73 19.94 69.26
CA MET A 1 41.02 18.74 68.75
C MET A 1 39.52 18.99 68.95
N ASN A 2 38.62 19.12 67.96
CA ASN A 2 38.52 18.53 66.61
C ASN A 2 38.78 17.01 66.61
N ARG A 3 37.99 16.07 66.08
CA ARG A 3 36.64 15.98 65.43
C ARG A 3 36.20 14.49 65.63
N LYS A 4 34.96 14.01 65.46
CA LYS A 4 33.69 14.46 64.82
C LYS A 4 32.52 13.72 65.54
N ARG A 5 31.25 14.11 65.37
CA ARG A 5 30.08 13.26 65.74
C ARG A 5 29.82 12.23 64.65
N TRP A 6 29.46 10.99 65.01
CA TRP A 6 28.94 9.98 64.08
C TRP A 6 27.42 10.04 64.03
N LEU A 7 26.87 10.25 62.83
CA LEU A 7 25.45 10.05 62.52
C LEU A 7 25.33 8.65 61.90
N ILE A 8 24.76 7.71 62.64
CA ILE A 8 24.40 6.38 62.12
C ILE A 8 23.00 6.50 61.53
N PHE A 9 22.89 6.43 60.20
CA PHE A 9 21.61 6.34 59.52
C PHE A 9 21.06 4.92 59.66
N PHE A 10 19.88 4.78 60.28
CA PHE A 10 19.06 3.58 60.14
C PHE A 10 18.41 3.60 58.74
N LEU A 11 19.04 2.92 57.79
CA LEU A 11 18.38 2.50 56.56
C LEU A 11 17.48 1.31 56.89
N LEU A 12 16.18 1.57 57.05
CA LEU A 12 15.17 0.52 57.00
C LEU A 12 15.25 -0.20 55.64
N PRO A 13 15.31 -1.53 55.59
CA PRO A 13 15.17 -2.24 54.33
C PRO A 13 13.75 -2.03 53.81
N VAL A 14 13.61 -1.26 52.73
CA VAL A 14 12.37 -1.26 51.95
C VAL A 14 12.28 -2.62 51.28
N ILE A 15 11.52 -3.52 51.89
CA ILE A 15 11.13 -4.79 51.29
C ILE A 15 10.22 -4.44 50.11
N MET A 16 10.77 -4.42 48.89
CA MET A 16 9.95 -4.47 47.68
C MET A 16 9.29 -5.86 47.63
N VAL A 17 8.08 -5.95 48.19
CA VAL A 17 7.16 -7.03 47.88
C VAL A 17 6.76 -6.84 46.43
N PHE A 18 7.38 -7.61 45.53
CA PHE A 18 6.84 -7.81 44.19
C PHE A 18 5.51 -8.53 44.34
N TYR A 19 4.41 -7.78 44.30
CA TYR A 19 3.17 -8.34 43.80
C TYR A 19 3.44 -8.75 42.35
N PRO A 20 3.26 -10.02 41.96
CA PRO A 20 3.20 -10.35 40.55
C PRO A 20 2.06 -9.52 39.96
N ALA A 21 2.31 -8.83 38.85
CA ALA A 21 1.23 -8.20 38.11
C ALA A 21 0.25 -9.31 37.72
N GLU A 22 -0.98 -9.26 38.24
CA GLU A 22 -2.02 -10.16 37.79
C GLU A 22 -2.14 -9.99 36.28
N THR A 23 -1.86 -11.08 35.55
CA THR A 23 -2.07 -11.11 34.11
C THR A 23 -3.55 -10.99 33.86
N VAL A 24 -4.04 -9.77 33.63
CA VAL A 24 -5.39 -9.54 33.14
C VAL A 24 -5.51 -10.35 31.84
N PRO A 25 -6.34 -11.41 31.79
CA PRO A 25 -6.47 -12.18 30.57
C PRO A 25 -7.04 -11.25 29.49
N ALA A 26 -6.49 -11.33 28.28
CA ALA A 26 -7.10 -10.66 27.14
C ALA A 26 -8.52 -11.21 26.99
N SER A 27 -9.52 -10.39 27.33
CA SER A 27 -10.92 -10.80 27.28
C SER A 27 -11.25 -11.24 25.86
N ALA A 28 -11.85 -12.42 25.72
CA ALA A 28 -12.32 -12.90 24.44
C ALA A 28 -13.42 -11.96 23.92
N ALA A 29 -13.10 -11.15 22.91
CA ALA A 29 -14.10 -10.37 22.20
C ALA A 29 -15.12 -11.35 21.57
N GLY A 30 -16.35 -11.37 22.10
CA GLY A 30 -17.43 -12.23 21.57
C GLY A 30 -18.48 -12.73 22.56
N THR A 31 -18.36 -12.53 23.88
CA THR A 31 -19.35 -13.04 24.86
C THR A 31 -20.03 -11.98 25.74
N GLU A 32 -19.52 -10.75 25.79
CA GLU A 32 -20.11 -9.65 26.58
C GLU A 32 -21.20 -8.93 25.77
N ILE A 33 -22.43 -8.89 26.30
CA ILE A 33 -23.50 -8.05 25.75
C ILE A 33 -23.30 -6.62 26.27
N LEU A 34 -23.03 -5.68 25.36
CA LEU A 34 -22.91 -4.26 25.72
C LEU A 34 -24.28 -3.58 25.68
N GLY A 35 -24.50 -2.60 26.55
CA GLY A 35 -25.74 -1.80 26.56
C GLY A 35 -25.55 -0.49 27.33
N TYR A 36 -26.63 0.28 27.46
CA TYR A 36 -26.60 1.55 28.19
C TYR A 36 -26.01 1.39 29.60
N GLY A 37 -24.97 2.17 29.91
CA GLY A 37 -24.23 2.07 31.16
C GLY A 37 -22.87 1.35 31.07
N SER A 38 -22.68 0.46 30.08
CA SER A 38 -21.42 -0.27 29.87
C SER A 38 -20.22 0.68 29.70
N ARG A 39 -19.03 0.24 30.13
CA ARG A 39 -17.78 1.00 30.08
C ARG A 39 -16.59 0.12 29.69
N GLY A 40 -15.57 0.72 29.06
CA GLY A 40 -14.29 0.08 28.80
C GLY A 40 -13.96 -0.10 27.32
N ALA A 41 -12.91 -0.87 27.04
CA ALA A 41 -12.35 -1.02 25.69
C ALA A 41 -13.36 -1.58 24.67
N SER A 42 -14.21 -2.54 25.07
CA SER A 42 -15.30 -3.10 24.25
C SER A 42 -16.26 -2.02 23.76
N VAL A 43 -16.56 -1.02 24.60
CA VAL A 43 -17.44 0.11 24.24
C VAL A 43 -16.72 1.09 23.32
N SER A 44 -15.43 1.35 23.54
CA SER A 44 -14.63 2.18 22.61
C SER A 44 -14.48 1.53 21.22
N GLU A 45 -14.40 0.20 21.14
CA GLU A 45 -14.43 -0.56 19.89
C GLU A 45 -15.78 -0.43 19.20
N LEU A 46 -16.88 -0.66 19.93
CA LEU A 46 -18.24 -0.50 19.42
C LEU A 46 -18.46 0.91 18.85
N GLN A 47 -18.08 1.94 19.61
CA GLN A 47 -18.22 3.35 19.18
C GLN A 47 -17.42 3.63 17.90
N ARG A 48 -16.21 3.06 17.75
CA ARG A 48 -15.42 3.19 16.51
C ARG A 48 -16.11 2.50 15.33
N LYS A 49 -16.54 1.24 15.50
CA LYS A 49 -17.25 0.51 14.44
C LYS A 49 -18.57 1.20 14.02
N LEU A 50 -19.36 1.70 14.97
CA LEU A 50 -20.60 2.43 14.67
C LEU A 50 -20.33 3.74 13.91
N ASN A 51 -19.23 4.44 14.21
CA ASN A 51 -18.82 5.64 13.49
C ASN A 51 -18.40 5.30 12.06
N GLN A 52 -17.45 4.36 11.90
CA GLN A 52 -16.97 3.84 10.60
C GLN A 52 -18.13 3.34 9.72
N ALA A 53 -19.10 2.64 10.31
CA ALA A 53 -20.25 2.09 9.59
C ALA A 53 -21.36 3.14 9.28
N GLY A 54 -21.19 4.41 9.70
CA GLY A 54 -22.09 5.53 9.40
C GLY A 54 -23.32 5.63 10.30
N TYR A 55 -23.32 4.99 11.48
CA TYR A 55 -24.43 4.98 12.43
C TYR A 55 -24.25 5.96 13.60
N TYR A 56 -23.03 6.45 13.81
CA TYR A 56 -22.66 7.33 14.92
C TYR A 56 -22.08 8.68 14.45
N PRO A 57 -22.89 9.55 13.79
CA PRO A 57 -22.43 10.84 13.26
C PRO A 57 -21.87 11.79 14.34
N GLU A 58 -22.17 11.56 15.62
CA GLU A 58 -21.61 12.30 16.74
C GLU A 58 -20.14 11.93 16.99
N GLY A 59 -19.68 10.74 16.60
CA GLY A 59 -18.26 10.34 16.57
C GLY A 59 -17.50 10.23 17.90
N ILE A 60 -18.15 10.45 19.05
CA ILE A 60 -17.48 10.53 20.37
C ILE A 60 -17.07 9.15 20.89
N ILE A 61 -15.78 8.84 20.86
CA ILE A 61 -15.21 7.61 21.41
C ILE A 61 -14.88 7.80 22.91
N SER A 62 -15.90 7.77 23.75
CA SER A 62 -15.78 7.99 25.21
C SER A 62 -15.42 6.73 26.01
N GLY A 63 -15.58 5.54 25.43
CA GLY A 63 -15.55 4.28 26.19
C GLY A 63 -16.68 4.13 27.21
N TYR A 64 -17.73 4.94 27.11
CA TYR A 64 -18.95 4.88 27.92
C TYR A 64 -20.19 4.83 27.03
N PHE A 65 -21.01 3.81 27.20
CA PHE A 65 -22.22 3.57 26.43
C PHE A 65 -23.34 4.47 26.99
N GLY A 66 -23.30 5.74 26.60
CA GLY A 66 -24.31 6.75 26.91
C GLY A 66 -25.45 6.81 25.90
N SER A 67 -26.28 7.84 26.00
CA SER A 67 -27.45 8.06 25.14
C SER A 67 -27.11 8.15 23.65
N LEU A 68 -25.98 8.77 23.29
CA LEU A 68 -25.56 8.89 21.90
C LEU A 68 -25.13 7.54 21.30
N THR A 69 -24.45 6.69 22.08
CA THR A 69 -24.09 5.32 21.66
C THR A 69 -25.34 4.45 21.53
N LEU A 70 -26.30 4.59 22.45
CA LEU A 70 -27.61 3.94 22.34
C LEU A 70 -28.36 4.33 21.06
N GLN A 71 -28.42 5.63 20.75
CA GLN A 71 -29.02 6.09 19.48
C GLN A 71 -28.29 5.53 18.26
N ALA A 72 -26.96 5.42 18.28
CA ALA A 72 -26.19 4.83 17.19
C ALA A 72 -26.47 3.33 17.01
N VAL A 73 -26.52 2.56 18.10
CA VAL A 73 -26.90 1.13 18.08
C VAL A 73 -28.33 0.98 17.55
N THR A 74 -29.30 1.73 18.07
CA THR A 74 -30.68 1.71 17.57
C THR A 74 -30.81 2.09 16.09
N ARG A 75 -30.04 3.08 15.59
CA ARG A 75 -29.99 3.41 14.16
C ARG A 75 -29.42 2.26 13.32
N MET A 76 -28.45 1.52 13.85
CA MET A 76 -27.88 0.33 13.21
C MET A 76 -28.88 -0.83 13.21
N GLU A 77 -29.48 -1.17 14.35
CA GLU A 77 -30.48 -2.25 14.49
C GLU A 77 -31.63 -2.04 13.49
N GLN A 78 -32.22 -0.84 13.49
CA GLN A 78 -33.31 -0.46 12.59
C GLN A 78 -32.93 -0.58 11.10
N LYS A 79 -31.75 -0.11 10.69
CA LYS A 79 -31.34 -0.11 9.28
C LYS A 79 -31.05 -1.52 8.75
N ASN A 80 -30.63 -2.45 9.62
CA ASN A 80 -30.22 -3.80 9.24
C ASN A 80 -31.27 -4.88 9.59
N GLY A 81 -32.45 -4.48 10.06
CA GLY A 81 -33.55 -5.41 10.36
C GLY A 81 -33.31 -6.30 11.58
N LEU A 82 -32.47 -5.86 12.53
CA LEU A 82 -32.26 -6.55 13.80
C LEU A 82 -33.39 -6.23 14.79
N THR A 83 -33.45 -6.99 15.89
CA THR A 83 -34.27 -6.61 17.04
C THR A 83 -33.75 -5.29 17.61
N VAL A 84 -34.63 -4.30 17.71
CA VAL A 84 -34.25 -2.95 18.17
C VAL A 84 -34.36 -2.89 19.70
N ASP A 85 -33.38 -3.45 20.41
CA ASP A 85 -33.36 -3.48 21.89
C ASP A 85 -32.27 -2.62 22.54
N GLY A 86 -31.41 -1.98 21.73
CA GLY A 86 -30.39 -1.05 22.18
C GLY A 86 -29.17 -1.72 22.81
N LYS A 87 -28.97 -3.02 22.57
CA LYS A 87 -27.86 -3.82 23.09
C LYS A 87 -27.07 -4.42 21.94
N VAL A 88 -25.79 -4.66 22.19
CA VAL A 88 -24.89 -5.22 21.18
C VAL A 88 -24.51 -6.63 21.60
N GLY A 89 -25.20 -7.59 21.00
CA GLY A 89 -24.89 -9.01 21.07
C GLY A 89 -24.17 -9.51 19.81
N PRO A 90 -24.04 -10.85 19.65
CA PRO A 90 -23.33 -11.43 18.51
C PRO A 90 -23.92 -11.07 17.13
N ALA A 91 -25.22 -10.82 17.02
CA ALA A 91 -25.85 -10.42 15.75
C ALA A 91 -25.49 -8.98 15.35
N ASP A 92 -25.38 -8.08 16.33
CA ASP A 92 -25.02 -6.69 16.18
C ASP A 92 -23.54 -6.54 15.82
N TRP A 93 -22.67 -7.28 16.51
CA TRP A 93 -21.27 -7.44 16.13
C TRP A 93 -21.16 -8.02 14.73
N ALA A 94 -21.93 -9.06 14.39
CA ALA A 94 -21.95 -9.59 13.03
C ALA A 94 -22.38 -8.54 12.00
N VAL A 95 -23.30 -7.61 12.27
CA VAL A 95 -23.62 -6.50 11.35
C VAL A 95 -22.46 -5.51 11.22
N LEU A 96 -21.77 -5.21 12.31
CA LEU A 96 -20.59 -4.33 12.32
C LEU A 96 -19.31 -4.98 11.73
N GLU A 97 -19.32 -6.30 11.54
CA GLU A 97 -18.22 -7.10 10.98
C GLU A 97 -18.53 -7.67 9.58
N SER A 98 -19.81 -7.75 9.18
CA SER A 98 -20.27 -8.31 7.89
C SER A 98 -20.49 -7.29 6.79
N LYS A 99 -20.63 -6.00 7.13
CA LYS A 99 -20.06 -5.00 6.22
C LYS A 99 -18.58 -5.35 6.12
N LYS A 100 -18.10 -5.69 4.92
CA LYS A 100 -16.65 -5.70 4.65
C LYS A 100 -16.08 -4.48 5.38
N SER A 101 -15.06 -4.66 6.21
CA SER A 101 -14.15 -3.57 6.56
C SER A 101 -13.30 -3.27 5.32
N GLY A 102 -14.00 -2.93 4.23
CA GLY A 102 -13.46 -2.40 3.01
C GLY A 102 -12.80 -1.12 3.42
N LEU A 103 -11.48 -1.11 3.27
CA LEU A 103 -10.68 0.05 3.57
C LEU A 103 -11.28 1.23 2.79
N SER A 104 -11.38 2.39 3.43
CA SER A 104 -11.90 3.63 2.82
C SER A 104 -11.09 4.09 1.60
N LYS A 105 -10.00 3.38 1.29
CA LYS A 105 -9.01 3.59 0.24
C LYS A 105 -8.71 2.27 -0.46
N VAL A 106 -8.59 2.31 -1.78
CA VAL A 106 -8.21 1.17 -2.63
C VAL A 106 -6.81 0.68 -2.28
N VAL A 107 -6.66 -0.61 -2.04
CA VAL A 107 -5.33 -1.26 -1.94
C VAL A 107 -5.11 -2.15 -3.15
N MET A 108 -4.21 -1.73 -4.04
CA MET A 108 -3.70 -2.54 -5.14
C MET A 108 -2.34 -3.18 -4.76
N GLY A 109 -2.18 -4.47 -5.00
CA GLY A 109 -0.89 -5.14 -4.85
C GLY A 109 -0.37 -5.72 -6.16
N PHE A 110 0.90 -5.49 -6.47
CA PHE A 110 1.58 -6.12 -7.61
C PHE A 110 2.02 -7.55 -7.24
N TYR A 111 1.45 -8.53 -7.94
CA TYR A 111 1.76 -9.95 -7.80
C TYR A 111 2.76 -10.36 -8.87
N THR A 112 3.88 -10.95 -8.46
CA THR A 112 4.90 -11.50 -9.37
C THR A 112 5.25 -12.96 -9.03
N GLU A 113 5.87 -13.65 -9.99
CA GLU A 113 6.63 -14.89 -9.82
C GLU A 113 8.05 -14.62 -10.36
N ASP A 114 8.95 -14.04 -9.55
CA ASP A 114 10.25 -13.51 -10.04
C ASP A 114 11.19 -14.61 -10.54
N TYR A 115 10.98 -15.85 -10.08
CA TYR A 115 11.67 -17.05 -10.49
C TYR A 115 10.72 -18.26 -10.40
N PRO A 116 10.95 -19.34 -11.16
CA PRO A 116 10.05 -20.50 -11.15
C PRO A 116 9.81 -21.05 -9.74
N GLY A 117 8.56 -21.01 -9.28
CA GLY A 117 8.19 -21.44 -7.93
C GLY A 117 8.32 -20.38 -6.84
N ASP A 118 8.54 -19.10 -7.16
CA ASP A 118 8.33 -18.01 -6.21
C ASP A 118 6.87 -18.03 -5.72
N LYS A 119 6.72 -18.01 -4.39
CA LYS A 119 5.42 -18.00 -3.68
C LYS A 119 5.25 -16.81 -2.75
N LEU A 120 6.19 -15.85 -2.71
CA LEU A 120 6.09 -14.67 -1.84
C LEU A 120 4.78 -13.91 -2.04
N SER A 121 4.45 -13.57 -3.29
CA SER A 121 3.20 -12.90 -3.66
C SER A 121 1.97 -13.75 -3.30
N TYR A 122 2.05 -15.07 -3.52
CA TYR A 122 0.97 -16.02 -3.28
C TYR A 122 0.64 -16.17 -1.79
N ASP A 123 1.66 -16.35 -0.95
CA ASP A 123 1.51 -16.56 0.48
C ASP A 123 1.05 -15.27 1.19
N SER A 124 1.53 -14.10 0.77
CA SER A 124 0.99 -12.83 1.26
C SER A 124 -0.47 -12.65 0.87
N LEU A 125 -0.85 -12.86 -0.41
CA LEU A 125 -2.25 -12.74 -0.84
C LEU A 125 -3.16 -13.74 -0.11
N LYS A 126 -2.67 -14.94 0.14
CA LYS A 126 -3.37 -15.98 0.90
C LYS A 126 -3.61 -15.57 2.35
N ALA A 127 -2.67 -14.88 3.00
CA ALA A 127 -2.79 -14.42 4.38
C ALA A 127 -3.58 -13.10 4.52
N ASN A 128 -3.39 -12.15 3.60
CA ASN A 128 -3.82 -10.76 3.75
C ASN A 128 -4.82 -10.27 2.70
N GLY A 129 -5.18 -11.07 1.69
CA GLY A 129 -6.00 -10.64 0.55
C GLY A 129 -7.40 -10.10 0.86
N GLN A 130 -7.92 -10.28 2.08
CA GLN A 130 -9.11 -9.57 2.58
C GLN A 130 -8.92 -8.04 2.73
N LEU A 131 -7.66 -7.57 2.74
CA LEU A 131 -7.27 -6.15 2.76
C LEU A 131 -6.83 -5.65 1.38
N VAL A 132 -7.09 -6.41 0.30
CA VAL A 132 -6.64 -6.10 -1.07
C VAL A 132 -7.85 -6.00 -1.98
N ASP A 133 -8.06 -4.82 -2.56
CA ASP A 133 -9.16 -4.56 -3.49
C ASP A 133 -8.81 -4.97 -4.92
N GLN A 134 -7.53 -4.86 -5.31
CA GLN A 134 -7.06 -5.14 -6.66
C GLN A 134 -5.72 -5.89 -6.64
N VAL A 135 -5.57 -6.91 -7.49
CA VAL A 135 -4.31 -7.62 -7.70
C VAL A 135 -3.88 -7.44 -9.15
N ALA A 136 -2.73 -6.80 -9.34
CA ALA A 136 -2.10 -6.64 -10.65
C ALA A 136 -1.10 -7.78 -10.88
N THR A 137 -1.42 -8.72 -11.76
CA THR A 137 -0.58 -9.90 -12.04
C THR A 137 0.40 -9.61 -13.18
N PHE A 138 1.69 -9.74 -12.90
CA PHE A 138 2.81 -9.43 -13.81
C PHE A 138 2.95 -10.49 -14.91
N ASP A 139 2.05 -10.44 -15.91
CA ASP A 139 1.74 -11.57 -16.79
C ASP A 139 2.42 -11.53 -18.17
N TYR A 140 2.48 -10.34 -18.79
CA TYR A 140 2.87 -10.21 -20.19
C TYR A 140 3.81 -9.04 -20.48
N GLN A 141 4.96 -9.38 -21.05
CA GLN A 141 5.87 -8.44 -21.69
C GLN A 141 5.32 -8.07 -23.08
N VAL A 142 5.32 -6.78 -23.43
CA VAL A 142 5.09 -6.32 -24.81
C VAL A 142 6.37 -6.44 -25.65
N ASN A 143 6.22 -6.83 -26.92
CA ASN A 143 7.28 -6.74 -27.92
C ASN A 143 7.02 -5.60 -28.92
N SER A 144 8.05 -5.20 -29.67
CA SER A 144 8.02 -4.06 -30.61
C SER A 144 6.90 -4.11 -31.68
N SER A 145 6.32 -5.27 -31.95
CA SER A 145 5.19 -5.42 -32.89
C SER A 145 3.81 -5.24 -32.25
N GLY A 146 3.72 -5.08 -30.93
CA GLY A 146 2.46 -5.18 -30.17
C GLY A 146 2.03 -6.62 -29.89
N GLY A 147 2.94 -7.58 -29.95
CA GLY A 147 2.73 -8.94 -29.45
C GLY A 147 2.95 -9.02 -27.94
N LEU A 148 2.26 -9.94 -27.27
CA LEU A 148 2.46 -10.25 -25.86
C LEU A 148 3.31 -11.53 -25.70
N VAL A 149 4.28 -11.50 -24.80
CA VAL A 149 5.20 -12.59 -24.47
C VAL A 149 5.11 -12.84 -22.97
N GLY A 150 4.82 -14.07 -22.56
CA GLY A 150 4.58 -14.40 -21.14
C GLY A 150 3.42 -15.36 -20.97
N LYS A 151 2.87 -15.42 -19.74
CA LYS A 151 1.77 -16.30 -19.35
C LYS A 151 0.97 -15.63 -18.23
N VAL A 152 -0.34 -15.87 -18.19
CA VAL A 152 -1.15 -15.49 -17.03
C VAL A 152 -0.71 -16.27 -15.78
N SER A 153 -0.48 -15.54 -14.70
CA SER A 153 -0.19 -15.99 -13.33
C SER A 153 -1.40 -16.72 -12.73
N SER A 154 -1.70 -17.91 -13.26
CA SER A 154 -2.96 -18.63 -13.02
C SER A 154 -3.24 -18.93 -11.54
N ASP A 155 -2.19 -19.14 -10.73
CA ASP A 155 -2.31 -19.30 -9.28
C ASP A 155 -2.67 -17.97 -8.57
N GLY A 156 -2.03 -16.86 -8.98
CA GLY A 156 -2.32 -15.52 -8.47
C GLY A 156 -3.73 -15.05 -8.84
N LEU A 157 -4.14 -15.27 -10.09
CA LEU A 157 -5.50 -14.99 -10.58
C LEU A 157 -6.56 -15.71 -9.73
N LYS A 158 -6.42 -17.03 -9.55
CA LYS A 158 -7.35 -17.83 -8.73
C LYS A 158 -7.33 -17.42 -7.26
N MET A 159 -6.16 -17.11 -6.70
CA MET A 159 -6.06 -16.64 -5.33
C MET A 159 -6.76 -15.29 -5.14
N ALA A 160 -6.53 -14.31 -6.03
CA ALA A 160 -7.20 -13.01 -6.01
C ALA A 160 -8.73 -13.16 -6.09
N GLN A 161 -9.23 -13.98 -7.02
CA GLN A 161 -10.65 -14.32 -7.14
C GLN A 161 -11.19 -14.96 -5.85
N SER A 162 -10.45 -15.90 -5.23
CA SER A 162 -10.86 -16.54 -3.96
C SER A 162 -10.95 -15.57 -2.77
N LYS A 163 -10.27 -14.41 -2.86
CA LYS A 163 -10.33 -13.32 -1.88
C LYS A 163 -11.37 -12.25 -2.23
N GLY A 164 -11.99 -12.34 -3.40
CA GLY A 164 -12.91 -11.33 -3.92
C GLY A 164 -12.22 -10.00 -4.26
N ALA A 165 -10.92 -10.05 -4.59
CA ALA A 165 -10.17 -8.94 -5.13
C ALA A 165 -10.36 -8.85 -6.65
N LYS A 166 -10.34 -7.64 -7.19
CA LYS A 166 -10.38 -7.38 -8.64
C LYS A 166 -9.09 -7.84 -9.30
N THR A 167 -9.23 -8.51 -10.43
CA THR A 167 -8.11 -9.08 -11.17
C THR A 167 -7.69 -8.19 -12.32
N ILE A 168 -6.45 -7.70 -12.28
CA ILE A 168 -5.92 -6.73 -13.22
C ILE A 168 -4.72 -7.36 -13.94
N MET A 169 -4.83 -7.56 -15.26
CA MET A 169 -3.72 -8.13 -16.05
C MET A 169 -2.67 -7.06 -16.32
N LEU A 170 -1.43 -7.24 -15.86
CA LEU A 170 -0.37 -6.25 -16.08
C LEU A 170 0.41 -6.53 -17.37
N ILE A 171 0.56 -5.47 -18.18
CA ILE A 171 1.35 -5.43 -19.41
C ILE A 171 2.58 -4.56 -19.18
N HIS A 172 3.77 -5.15 -19.23
CA HIS A 172 5.07 -4.48 -18.98
C HIS A 172 5.99 -4.51 -20.21
N ASN A 173 7.11 -3.79 -20.15
CA ASN A 173 8.18 -3.85 -21.16
C ASN A 173 9.55 -4.25 -20.61
N ILE A 174 9.57 -4.99 -19.50
CA ILE A 174 10.81 -5.51 -18.89
C ILE A 174 11.31 -6.77 -19.61
N ASN A 175 12.52 -6.72 -20.17
CA ASN A 175 13.23 -7.78 -20.87
C ASN A 175 14.73 -7.75 -20.51
N GLY A 176 15.09 -8.29 -19.34
CA GLY A 176 16.43 -8.15 -18.76
C GLY A 176 16.80 -6.71 -18.34
N GLY A 177 15.79 -5.82 -18.31
CA GLY A 177 15.88 -4.37 -18.17
C GLY A 177 14.68 -3.72 -18.85
N ILE A 178 14.49 -2.41 -18.70
CA ILE A 178 13.33 -1.70 -19.30
C ILE A 178 13.58 -1.47 -20.79
N ASP A 179 12.77 -2.09 -21.66
CA ASP A 179 12.84 -1.95 -23.13
C ASP A 179 11.86 -0.88 -23.62
N GLY A 180 12.22 0.38 -23.39
CA GLY A 180 11.46 1.55 -23.84
C GLY A 180 11.30 1.63 -25.37
N ALA A 181 12.24 1.06 -26.12
CA ALA A 181 12.21 1.04 -27.59
C ALA A 181 11.12 0.09 -28.13
N SER A 182 10.98 -1.11 -27.53
CA SER A 182 9.86 -2.02 -27.85
C SER A 182 8.52 -1.44 -27.41
N ALA A 183 8.43 -0.85 -26.21
CA ALA A 183 7.20 -0.20 -25.75
C ALA A 183 6.75 0.92 -26.69
N TYR A 184 7.66 1.82 -27.07
CA TYR A 184 7.38 2.88 -28.03
C TYR A 184 6.95 2.30 -29.39
N SER A 185 7.69 1.33 -29.93
CA SER A 185 7.37 0.69 -31.21
C SER A 185 5.96 0.08 -31.21
N ALA A 186 5.57 -0.55 -30.10
CA ALA A 186 4.25 -1.16 -29.92
C ALA A 186 3.09 -0.14 -29.94
N VAL A 187 3.29 1.09 -29.47
CA VAL A 187 2.24 2.15 -29.45
C VAL A 187 2.35 3.16 -30.61
N SER A 188 3.53 3.27 -31.23
CA SER A 188 3.92 4.33 -32.18
C SER A 188 2.96 4.50 -33.37
N ASN A 189 2.45 3.41 -33.94
CA ASN A 189 1.65 3.40 -35.16
C ASN A 189 0.38 2.55 -35.00
N LYS A 190 -0.62 2.81 -35.85
CA LYS A 190 -1.95 2.18 -35.78
C LYS A 190 -1.91 0.65 -35.86
N THR A 191 -0.96 0.07 -36.59
CA THR A 191 -0.89 -1.38 -36.84
C THR A 191 -0.34 -2.14 -35.63
N SER A 192 0.78 -1.70 -35.05
CA SER A 192 1.31 -2.33 -33.82
C SER A 192 0.38 -2.07 -32.64
N ARG A 193 -0.17 -0.86 -32.53
CA ARG A 193 -1.10 -0.48 -31.46
C ARG A 193 -2.42 -1.25 -31.50
N GLY A 194 -3.02 -1.39 -32.69
CA GLY A 194 -4.23 -2.20 -32.87
C GLY A 194 -3.98 -3.68 -32.56
N ARG A 195 -2.78 -4.21 -32.90
CA ARG A 195 -2.37 -5.57 -32.52
C ARG A 195 -2.22 -5.72 -31.00
N LEU A 196 -1.60 -4.75 -30.33
CA LEU A 196 -1.45 -4.74 -28.87
C LEU A 196 -2.82 -4.74 -28.17
N ILE A 197 -3.72 -3.84 -28.57
CA ILE A 197 -5.07 -3.76 -28.01
C ILE A 197 -5.84 -5.06 -28.24
N GLY A 198 -5.77 -5.64 -29.45
CA GLY A 198 -6.39 -6.94 -29.75
C GLY A 198 -5.89 -8.05 -28.83
N ASN A 199 -4.56 -8.22 -28.71
CA ASN A 199 -3.96 -9.23 -27.85
C ASN A 199 -4.31 -9.06 -26.35
N ILE A 200 -4.39 -7.80 -25.88
CA ILE A 200 -4.85 -7.49 -24.51
C ILE A 200 -6.30 -7.93 -24.34
N MET A 201 -7.20 -7.52 -25.24
CA MET A 201 -8.63 -7.84 -25.14
C MET A 201 -8.91 -9.35 -25.24
N ASP A 202 -8.21 -10.06 -26.13
CA ASP A 202 -8.30 -11.51 -26.26
C ASP A 202 -7.95 -12.21 -24.94
N SER A 203 -6.87 -11.78 -24.27
CA SER A 203 -6.46 -12.34 -22.98
C SER A 203 -7.42 -11.95 -21.84
N VAL A 204 -7.81 -10.67 -21.74
CA VAL A 204 -8.79 -10.17 -20.76
C VAL A 204 -10.09 -10.97 -20.83
N ASN A 205 -10.60 -11.21 -22.05
CA ASN A 205 -11.84 -11.95 -22.26
C ASN A 205 -11.68 -13.45 -22.02
N LYS A 206 -10.56 -14.05 -22.45
CA LYS A 206 -10.28 -15.49 -22.27
C LYS A 206 -10.14 -15.91 -20.81
N TYR A 207 -9.52 -15.06 -19.98
CA TYR A 207 -9.23 -15.37 -18.57
C TYR A 207 -10.18 -14.68 -17.58
N GLY A 208 -11.07 -13.81 -18.07
CA GLY A 208 -12.10 -13.16 -17.26
C GLY A 208 -11.56 -12.08 -16.32
N PHE A 209 -10.53 -11.35 -16.74
CA PHE A 209 -9.98 -10.24 -15.94
C PHE A 209 -11.00 -9.10 -15.78
N ASP A 210 -10.97 -8.44 -14.63
CA ASP A 210 -11.75 -7.23 -14.34
C ASP A 210 -11.18 -5.98 -15.04
N GLY A 211 -9.89 -6.00 -15.40
CA GLY A 211 -9.22 -4.89 -16.04
C GLY A 211 -7.78 -5.19 -16.47
N VAL A 212 -7.08 -4.15 -16.88
CA VAL A 212 -5.67 -4.18 -17.31
C VAL A 212 -4.87 -3.09 -16.59
N ASN A 213 -3.61 -3.38 -16.31
CA ASN A 213 -2.61 -2.41 -15.88
C ASN A 213 -1.58 -2.23 -17.00
N ILE A 214 -1.32 -0.99 -17.37
CA ILE A 214 -0.31 -0.62 -18.36
C ILE A 214 0.91 -0.08 -17.64
N ASP A 215 1.99 -0.85 -17.68
CA ASP A 215 3.27 -0.57 -17.04
C ASP A 215 4.38 -0.49 -18.09
N LEU A 216 4.20 0.44 -19.03
CA LEU A 216 5.13 0.66 -20.13
C LEU A 216 6.06 1.81 -19.77
N GLU A 217 7.23 1.48 -19.27
CA GLU A 217 8.25 2.40 -18.78
C GLU A 217 9.26 2.85 -19.86
N GLY A 218 9.93 3.97 -19.64
CA GLY A 218 10.98 4.46 -20.53
C GLY A 218 10.52 4.77 -21.96
N ILE A 219 9.24 5.07 -22.18
CA ILE A 219 8.77 5.59 -23.47
C ILE A 219 9.43 6.97 -23.67
N PRO A 220 10.12 7.20 -24.79
CA PRO A 220 10.82 8.46 -25.03
C PRO A 220 9.84 9.62 -25.17
N GLU A 221 10.30 10.83 -24.89
CA GLU A 221 9.48 12.04 -24.73
C GLU A 221 8.64 12.38 -25.96
N TYR A 222 9.19 12.19 -27.17
CA TYR A 222 8.47 12.34 -28.44
C TYR A 222 7.33 11.31 -28.63
N GLY A 223 7.30 10.26 -27.81
CA GLY A 223 6.26 9.24 -27.79
C GLY A 223 4.95 9.63 -27.08
N ARG A 224 4.89 10.78 -26.38
CA ARG A 224 3.70 11.22 -25.60
C ARG A 224 2.38 11.04 -26.36
N GLN A 225 2.31 11.53 -27.60
CA GLN A 225 1.06 11.48 -28.38
C GLN A 225 0.68 10.06 -28.83
N SER A 226 1.67 9.20 -29.10
CA SER A 226 1.44 7.79 -29.44
C SER A 226 0.98 6.98 -28.24
N PHE A 227 1.53 7.26 -27.05
CA PHE A 227 1.11 6.62 -25.80
C PHE A 227 -0.30 7.08 -25.38
N ASN A 228 -0.59 8.38 -25.46
CA ASN A 228 -1.94 8.92 -25.28
C ASN A 228 -2.95 8.25 -26.24
N ALA A 229 -2.62 8.14 -27.53
CA ALA A 229 -3.47 7.45 -28.51
C ALA A 229 -3.73 5.98 -28.15
N PHE A 230 -2.72 5.27 -27.64
CA PHE A 230 -2.89 3.89 -27.15
C PHE A 230 -3.83 3.80 -25.96
N LEU A 231 -3.64 4.62 -24.93
CA LEU A 231 -4.50 4.58 -23.74
C LEU A 231 -5.94 4.98 -24.08
N GLY A 232 -6.15 5.97 -24.94
CA GLY A 232 -7.48 6.39 -25.38
C GLY A 232 -8.18 5.43 -26.35
N GLU A 233 -7.44 4.62 -27.11
CA GLU A 233 -8.00 3.52 -27.92
C GLU A 233 -8.30 2.31 -27.03
N LEU A 234 -7.39 1.94 -26.12
CA LEU A 234 -7.55 0.83 -25.18
C LEU A 234 -8.73 1.02 -24.21
N ALA A 235 -8.87 2.22 -23.61
CA ALA A 235 -9.99 2.54 -22.73
C ALA A 235 -11.35 2.28 -23.40
N LYS A 236 -11.48 2.63 -24.68
CA LYS A 236 -12.70 2.39 -25.47
C LYS A 236 -12.94 0.91 -25.74
N SER A 237 -11.88 0.12 -25.91
CA SER A 237 -11.99 -1.34 -26.10
C SER A 237 -12.31 -2.09 -24.81
N LEU A 238 -11.89 -1.57 -23.64
CA LEU A 238 -12.18 -2.16 -22.33
C LEU A 238 -13.64 -1.98 -21.90
N GLY A 239 -14.27 -0.85 -22.26
CA GLY A 239 -15.64 -0.55 -21.85
C GLY A 239 -15.74 -0.33 -20.34
N ASP A 240 -16.57 -1.12 -19.66
CA ASP A 240 -16.75 -1.05 -18.20
C ASP A 240 -15.63 -1.75 -17.39
N LYS A 241 -14.58 -2.26 -18.06
CA LYS A 241 -13.42 -2.90 -17.42
C LYS A 241 -12.38 -1.86 -17.02
N LEU A 242 -11.71 -2.09 -15.89
CA LEU A 242 -10.77 -1.13 -15.31
C LEU A 242 -9.55 -0.94 -16.22
N LEU A 243 -9.21 0.32 -16.51
CA LEU A 243 -7.91 0.72 -17.02
C LEU A 243 -7.09 1.36 -15.89
N THR A 244 -5.96 0.76 -15.57
CA THR A 244 -4.98 1.35 -14.66
C THR A 244 -3.64 1.56 -15.36
N VAL A 245 -2.91 2.62 -15.03
CA VAL A 245 -1.68 3.00 -15.73
C VAL A 245 -0.60 3.36 -14.71
N CYS A 246 0.52 2.67 -14.74
CA CYS A 246 1.71 3.04 -13.99
C CYS A 246 2.42 4.20 -14.71
N VAL A 247 2.85 5.20 -13.95
CA VAL A 247 3.54 6.38 -14.47
C VAL A 247 4.72 6.76 -13.57
N PRO A 248 5.86 7.20 -14.14
CA PRO A 248 6.96 7.76 -13.37
C PRO A 248 6.49 8.93 -12.50
N ALA A 249 7.00 9.04 -11.28
CA ALA A 249 6.73 10.15 -10.39
C ALA A 249 7.26 11.48 -10.96
N LYS A 250 6.41 12.51 -10.96
CA LYS A 250 6.71 13.86 -11.47
C LYS A 250 6.37 14.92 -10.42
N THR A 251 7.09 16.04 -10.42
CA THR A 251 6.79 17.21 -9.57
C THR A 251 6.34 18.45 -10.36
N TYR A 252 6.37 18.37 -11.69
CA TYR A 252 5.84 19.33 -12.68
C TYR A 252 5.76 18.64 -14.04
N ASP A 253 5.12 19.25 -15.05
CA ASP A 253 5.18 18.72 -16.42
C ASP A 253 6.45 19.16 -17.14
N ASN A 254 7.27 18.20 -17.58
CA ASN A 254 8.39 18.45 -18.48
C ASN A 254 8.27 17.55 -19.72
N PRO A 255 7.63 18.02 -20.81
CA PRO A 255 7.49 17.25 -22.05
C PRO A 255 8.80 16.95 -22.78
N GLY A 256 9.93 17.53 -22.36
CA GLY A 256 11.27 17.26 -22.91
C GLY A 256 12.12 16.30 -22.06
N ASP A 257 11.58 15.76 -20.96
CA ASP A 257 12.30 14.83 -20.10
C ASP A 257 12.31 13.41 -20.67
N HIS A 258 13.49 12.83 -20.89
CA HIS A 258 13.64 11.52 -21.55
C HIS A 258 13.02 10.33 -20.79
N TRP A 259 12.72 10.48 -19.49
CA TRP A 259 12.15 9.43 -18.65
C TRP A 259 10.65 9.59 -18.42
N SER A 260 10.20 10.80 -18.12
CA SER A 260 8.83 11.14 -17.70
C SER A 260 8.05 11.98 -18.72
N GLY A 261 8.71 12.46 -19.78
CA GLY A 261 8.13 13.35 -20.78
C GLY A 261 6.99 12.73 -21.59
N ALA A 262 6.99 11.41 -21.80
CA ALA A 262 5.89 10.71 -22.47
C ALA A 262 4.59 10.67 -21.65
N TYR A 263 4.64 10.90 -20.33
CA TYR A 263 3.55 10.61 -19.40
C TYR A 263 2.75 11.87 -19.07
N ASP A 264 1.72 12.12 -19.88
CA ASP A 264 0.76 13.20 -19.75
C ASP A 264 -0.28 12.88 -18.66
N TYR A 265 0.02 13.23 -17.42
CA TYR A 265 -0.84 12.95 -16.25
C TYR A 265 -2.30 13.39 -16.46
N LYS A 266 -2.52 14.54 -17.11
CA LYS A 266 -3.85 15.10 -17.34
C LYS A 266 -4.63 14.30 -18.37
N TYR A 267 -4.00 13.94 -19.50
CA TYR A 267 -4.63 13.07 -20.48
C TYR A 267 -4.91 11.69 -19.89
N ILE A 268 -3.92 11.06 -19.26
CA ILE A 268 -4.03 9.72 -18.69
C ILE A 268 -5.13 9.70 -17.61
N GLY A 269 -5.19 10.71 -16.73
CA GLY A 269 -6.26 10.88 -15.73
C GLY A 269 -7.67 11.04 -16.30
N SER A 270 -7.79 11.49 -17.55
CA SER A 270 -9.08 11.58 -18.24
C SER A 270 -9.58 10.25 -18.81
N VAL A 271 -8.68 9.29 -19.12
CA VAL A 271 -9.03 8.01 -19.78
C VAL A 271 -8.92 6.77 -18.88
N ALA A 272 -8.06 6.78 -17.86
CA ALA A 272 -7.89 5.68 -16.94
C ALA A 272 -8.79 5.81 -15.70
N ASP A 273 -9.12 4.69 -15.07
CA ASP A 273 -9.81 4.66 -13.76
C ASP A 273 -8.84 5.03 -12.64
N TYR A 274 -7.62 4.48 -12.69
CA TYR A 274 -6.57 4.76 -11.73
C TYR A 274 -5.21 5.03 -12.38
N LEU A 275 -4.50 6.02 -11.86
CA LEU A 275 -3.08 6.23 -12.14
C LEU A 275 -2.29 5.75 -10.93
N VAL A 276 -1.40 4.79 -11.16
CA VAL A 276 -0.42 4.35 -10.18
C VAL A 276 0.80 5.25 -10.35
N ILE A 277 0.96 6.20 -9.42
CA ILE A 277 2.13 7.07 -9.41
C ILE A 277 3.26 6.30 -8.74
N MET A 278 4.34 5.99 -9.46
CA MET A 278 5.49 5.27 -8.92
C MET A 278 6.33 6.17 -8.02
N SER A 279 5.78 6.55 -6.86
CA SER A 279 6.38 7.43 -5.84
C SER A 279 7.37 6.67 -4.94
N TYR A 280 8.29 5.98 -5.58
CA TYR A 280 9.49 5.33 -5.03
C TYR A 280 10.64 5.46 -6.05
N ASP A 281 11.81 4.94 -5.72
CA ASP A 281 13.03 5.06 -6.52
C ASP A 281 13.52 6.50 -6.76
N GLU A 282 13.26 7.42 -5.81
CA GLU A 282 13.96 8.72 -5.71
C GLU A 282 15.48 8.50 -5.66
N HIS A 283 15.91 7.51 -4.88
CA HIS A 283 17.23 6.90 -4.94
C HIS A 283 17.11 5.41 -5.25
N TRP A 284 17.61 5.00 -6.42
CA TRP A 284 17.52 3.65 -6.96
C TRP A 284 18.88 2.93 -6.96
N PHE A 285 18.89 1.60 -7.19
CA PHE A 285 20.10 0.77 -7.05
C PHE A 285 21.33 1.24 -7.84
N GLY A 286 21.14 1.81 -9.04
CA GLY A 286 22.19 2.37 -9.89
C GLY A 286 22.56 3.83 -9.58
N GLY A 287 21.86 4.47 -8.64
CA GLY A 287 22.14 5.82 -8.16
C GLY A 287 23.07 5.88 -6.94
N SER A 288 23.19 7.06 -6.34
CA SER A 288 23.81 7.25 -5.02
C SER A 288 22.85 6.85 -3.91
N ALA A 289 23.38 6.38 -2.78
CA ALA A 289 22.58 6.08 -1.60
C ALA A 289 21.73 7.27 -1.11
N GLY A 290 20.53 6.97 -0.63
CA GLY A 290 19.59 7.94 -0.08
C GLY A 290 18.18 7.35 0.05
N PRO A 291 17.19 8.14 0.52
CA PRO A 291 15.80 7.70 0.66
C PRO A 291 15.23 7.13 -0.64
N VAL A 292 14.60 5.95 -0.58
CA VAL A 292 13.86 5.39 -1.75
C VAL A 292 12.61 6.23 -2.04
N ALA A 293 11.99 6.79 -1.00
CA ALA A 293 10.87 7.72 -1.12
C ALA A 293 10.87 8.72 0.06
N SER A 294 11.59 9.84 -0.04
CA SER A 294 11.57 10.85 1.02
C SER A 294 10.20 11.53 1.12
N LEU A 295 9.76 11.85 2.34
CA LEU A 295 8.50 12.57 2.55
C LEU A 295 8.44 13.91 1.79
N PRO A 296 9.48 14.77 1.75
CA PRO A 296 9.45 16.01 0.99
C PRO A 296 9.28 15.80 -0.52
N TRP A 297 9.87 14.74 -1.09
CA TRP A 297 9.71 14.42 -2.50
C TRP A 297 8.34 13.83 -2.80
N VAL A 298 7.88 12.82 -2.06
CA VAL A 298 6.53 12.23 -2.22
C VAL A 298 5.45 13.31 -2.09
N THR A 299 5.60 14.25 -1.14
CA THR A 299 4.66 15.38 -0.98
C THR A 299 4.63 16.26 -2.24
N LYS A 300 5.79 16.63 -2.82
CA LYS A 300 5.85 17.38 -4.09
C LYS A 300 5.25 16.62 -5.27
N VAL A 301 5.41 15.30 -5.31
CA VAL A 301 4.82 14.45 -6.35
C VAL A 301 3.29 14.42 -6.20
N MET A 302 2.76 14.30 -4.99
CA MET A 302 1.32 14.37 -4.73
C MET A 302 0.75 15.78 -5.02
N ASP A 303 1.45 16.84 -4.62
CA ASP A 303 1.10 18.24 -4.92
C ASP A 303 0.98 18.53 -6.41
N TYR A 304 1.76 17.86 -7.26
CA TYR A 304 1.62 17.96 -8.72
C TYR A 304 0.49 17.03 -9.23
N SER A 305 0.46 15.79 -8.75
CA SER A 305 -0.51 14.79 -9.19
C SER A 305 -1.95 15.25 -9.01
N VAL A 306 -2.31 15.84 -7.86
CA VAL A 306 -3.70 16.34 -7.60
C VAL A 306 -4.08 17.60 -8.38
N LYS A 307 -3.13 18.28 -9.04
CA LYS A 307 -3.42 19.42 -9.93
C LYS A 307 -3.83 18.96 -11.33
N GLU A 308 -3.27 17.85 -11.79
CA GLU A 308 -3.51 17.31 -13.13
C GLU A 308 -4.53 16.16 -13.17
N ILE A 309 -4.67 15.42 -12.06
CA ILE A 309 -5.46 14.19 -11.95
C ILE A 309 -6.50 14.37 -10.83
N PRO A 310 -7.78 13.98 -11.03
CA PRO A 310 -8.75 13.91 -9.93
C PRO A 310 -8.23 13.01 -8.80
N ALA A 311 -8.18 13.51 -7.56
CA ALA A 311 -7.55 12.79 -6.44
C ALA A 311 -8.11 11.37 -6.23
N ASN A 312 -9.41 11.19 -6.43
CA ASN A 312 -10.11 9.90 -6.37
C ASN A 312 -9.78 8.91 -7.50
N LYS A 313 -8.82 9.24 -8.38
CA LYS A 313 -8.19 8.35 -9.37
C LYS A 313 -6.70 8.08 -9.09
N ILE A 314 -6.12 8.66 -8.04
CA ILE A 314 -4.68 8.53 -7.76
C ILE A 314 -4.46 7.36 -6.78
N LEU A 315 -3.64 6.39 -7.19
CA LEU A 315 -3.03 5.40 -6.32
C LEU A 315 -1.58 5.79 -6.09
N MET A 316 -1.22 6.07 -4.83
CA MET A 316 0.14 6.42 -4.46
C MET A 316 1.00 5.15 -4.38
N GLY A 317 2.13 5.12 -5.09
CA GLY A 317 3.07 4.02 -5.10
C GLY A 317 3.80 3.87 -3.77
N ILE A 318 3.80 2.66 -3.21
CA ILE A 318 4.51 2.31 -1.98
C ILE A 318 5.53 1.21 -2.27
N GLY A 319 6.82 1.49 -2.05
CA GLY A 319 7.86 0.47 -2.11
C GLY A 319 7.91 -0.36 -0.81
N CYS A 320 7.74 -1.67 -0.91
CA CYS A 320 7.97 -2.64 0.17
C CYS A 320 9.44 -3.09 0.24
N PHE A 321 10.36 -2.23 -0.18
CA PHE A 321 11.79 -2.49 -0.30
C PHE A 321 12.61 -1.26 0.07
N GLY A 322 13.89 -1.50 0.28
CA GLY A 322 14.95 -0.51 0.38
C GLY A 322 16.14 -0.93 -0.47
N TYR A 323 17.25 -0.20 -0.34
CA TYR A 323 18.53 -0.57 -0.94
C TYR A 323 19.67 -0.48 0.06
N ASP A 324 20.61 -1.41 -0.05
CA ASP A 324 21.91 -1.44 0.62
C ASP A 324 23.01 -1.11 -0.40
N TRP A 325 23.65 0.05 -0.27
CA TRP A 325 24.77 0.48 -1.11
C TRP A 325 26.11 0.28 -0.42
N SER A 326 26.99 -0.48 -1.07
CA SER A 326 28.43 -0.55 -0.71
C SER A 326 29.32 0.47 -1.46
N ALA A 327 28.76 1.10 -2.50
CA ALA A 327 29.34 2.18 -3.29
C ALA A 327 28.22 2.84 -4.13
N PRO A 328 28.41 4.07 -4.65
CA PRO A 328 27.52 4.66 -5.64
C PRO A 328 27.35 3.73 -6.85
N GLY A 329 26.11 3.56 -7.32
CA GLY A 329 25.77 2.64 -8.42
C GLY A 329 25.85 1.14 -8.07
N GLN A 330 26.08 0.78 -6.80
CA GLN A 330 26.17 -0.61 -6.33
C GLN A 330 25.17 -0.88 -5.20
N GLY A 331 23.94 -0.39 -5.35
CA GLY A 331 22.82 -0.70 -4.47
C GLY A 331 22.32 -2.13 -4.70
N LYS A 332 21.87 -2.78 -3.63
CA LYS A 332 21.22 -4.10 -3.66
C LYS A 332 19.88 -4.02 -2.95
N ALA A 333 18.82 -4.53 -3.58
CA ALA A 333 17.49 -4.50 -2.98
C ALA A 333 17.48 -5.28 -1.65
N VAL A 334 16.88 -4.69 -0.63
CA VAL A 334 16.53 -5.33 0.64
C VAL A 334 15.02 -5.28 0.78
N THR A 335 14.37 -6.43 1.03
CA THR A 335 12.91 -6.45 1.24
C THR A 335 12.59 -5.93 2.63
N TRP A 336 11.42 -5.32 2.82
CA TRP A 336 10.90 -4.92 4.13
C TRP A 336 11.02 -6.06 5.16
N SER A 337 10.55 -7.26 4.81
CA SER A 337 10.60 -8.47 5.64
C SER A 337 12.03 -8.92 6.02
N SER A 338 13.03 -8.63 5.19
CA SER A 338 14.44 -8.98 5.48
C SER A 338 15.10 -8.03 6.49
N MET A 339 14.56 -6.82 6.68
CA MET A 339 15.18 -5.79 7.50
C MET A 339 15.33 -6.20 8.96
N ALA A 340 14.38 -6.95 9.54
CA ALA A 340 14.51 -7.45 10.91
C ALA A 340 15.80 -8.29 11.11
N GLY A 341 16.18 -9.09 10.12
CA GLY A 341 17.42 -9.87 10.14
C GLY A 341 18.68 -9.02 9.98
N LEU A 342 18.64 -7.98 9.13
CA LEU A 342 19.75 -7.04 8.93
C LEU A 342 20.00 -6.16 10.16
N ILE A 343 18.91 -5.69 10.78
CA ILE A 343 18.91 -4.91 12.03
C ILE A 343 19.45 -5.76 13.19
N SER A 344 18.99 -7.01 13.33
CA SER A 344 19.50 -7.94 14.35
C SER A 344 20.99 -8.25 14.20
N ARG A 345 21.50 -8.26 12.95
CA ARG A 345 22.91 -8.56 12.66
C ARG A 345 23.86 -7.39 12.91
N TYR A 346 23.45 -6.16 12.58
CA TYR A 346 24.35 -5.00 12.56
C TYR A 346 23.95 -3.83 13.48
N GLY A 347 22.72 -3.82 14.00
CA GLY A 347 22.22 -2.81 14.93
C GLY A 347 22.09 -1.39 14.35
N ASN A 348 21.90 -0.40 15.23
CA ASN A 348 22.03 1.04 14.93
C ASN A 348 21.17 1.59 13.77
N VAL A 349 19.88 1.25 13.71
CA VAL A 349 18.92 2.01 12.89
C VAL A 349 18.84 3.44 13.40
N GLN A 350 18.96 4.40 12.49
CA GLN A 350 18.74 5.82 12.70
C GLN A 350 17.45 6.26 11.99
N TRP A 351 16.90 7.39 12.42
CA TRP A 351 15.73 8.00 11.79
C TRP A 351 16.09 9.38 11.23
N ASP A 352 15.87 9.57 9.94
CA ASP A 352 16.02 10.88 9.32
C ASP A 352 14.72 11.69 9.51
N ASN A 353 14.79 12.75 10.32
CA ASN A 353 13.63 13.61 10.60
C ASN A 353 13.15 14.42 9.39
N TYR A 354 14.03 14.79 8.47
CA TYR A 354 13.66 15.61 7.30
C TYR A 354 13.04 14.74 6.21
N ASN A 355 13.65 13.60 5.93
CA ASN A 355 13.18 12.64 4.93
C ASN A 355 12.05 11.74 5.45
N SER A 356 11.88 11.64 6.77
CA SER A 356 10.89 10.78 7.47
C SER A 356 10.98 9.31 7.06
N VAL A 357 12.20 8.78 7.03
CA VAL A 357 12.51 7.38 6.74
C VAL A 357 13.61 6.85 7.67
N PRO A 358 13.63 5.55 7.99
CA PRO A 358 14.74 4.92 8.69
C PRO A 358 15.93 4.69 7.74
N HIS A 359 17.14 4.71 8.31
CA HIS A 359 18.34 4.27 7.61
C HIS A 359 19.30 3.54 8.56
N GLN A 360 20.22 2.75 8.02
CA GLN A 360 21.20 1.98 8.78
C GLN A 360 22.56 2.08 8.08
N VAL A 361 23.60 2.40 8.84
CA VAL A 361 24.99 2.36 8.35
C VAL A 361 25.73 1.27 9.08
N TYR A 362 26.36 0.35 8.34
CA TYR A 362 27.15 -0.73 8.91
C TYR A 362 28.44 -0.97 8.14
N TRP A 363 29.33 -1.81 8.69
CA TRP A 363 30.58 -2.20 8.05
C TRP A 363 30.65 -3.71 7.86
N LYS A 364 31.10 -4.13 6.68
CA LYS A 364 31.30 -5.54 6.33
C LYS A 364 32.52 -5.65 5.43
N ASP A 365 33.41 -6.59 5.74
CA ASP A 365 34.62 -6.88 4.94
C ASP A 365 35.45 -5.61 4.62
N GLY A 366 35.52 -4.67 5.57
CA GLY A 366 36.22 -3.38 5.42
C GLY A 366 35.48 -2.32 4.58
N LYS A 367 34.28 -2.60 4.07
CA LYS A 367 33.44 -1.66 3.31
C LYS A 367 32.33 -1.09 4.18
N ARG A 368 32.05 0.21 4.01
CA ARG A 368 30.83 0.84 4.52
C ARG A 368 29.65 0.41 3.66
N HIS A 369 28.56 0.09 4.31
CA HIS A 369 27.25 -0.16 3.73
C HIS A 369 26.28 0.92 4.24
N ASP A 370 25.49 1.48 3.34
CA ASP A 370 24.50 2.52 3.62
C ASP A 370 23.13 2.00 3.16
N VAL A 371 22.20 1.82 4.10
CA VAL A 371 20.90 1.18 3.85
C VAL A 371 19.78 2.16 4.11
N TRP A 372 18.94 2.39 3.11
CA TRP A 372 17.71 3.18 3.24
C TRP A 372 16.53 2.29 2.93
N PHE A 373 15.52 2.31 3.80
CA PHE A 373 14.41 1.35 3.78
C PHE A 373 13.15 1.98 4.38
N GLU A 374 12.05 1.24 4.40
CA GLU A 374 10.78 1.66 4.99
C GLU A 374 10.41 0.83 6.23
N ASN A 375 9.65 1.40 7.14
CA ASN A 375 9.07 0.68 8.27
C ASN A 375 7.63 1.14 8.54
N SER A 376 6.95 0.52 9.51
CA SER A 376 5.56 0.87 9.85
C SER A 376 5.36 2.35 10.20
N TYR A 377 6.39 3.03 10.73
CA TYR A 377 6.31 4.45 11.07
C TYR A 377 6.43 5.37 9.83
N SER A 378 7.38 5.14 8.93
CA SER A 378 7.48 5.89 7.67
C SER A 378 6.29 5.60 6.75
N LEU A 379 5.81 4.35 6.72
CA LEU A 379 4.57 3.98 6.05
C LEU A 379 3.36 4.72 6.64
N ALA A 380 3.18 4.72 7.96
CA ALA A 380 2.06 5.42 8.61
C ALA A 380 2.01 6.92 8.27
N ILE A 381 3.18 7.57 8.16
CA ILE A 381 3.29 8.97 7.73
C ILE A 381 2.84 9.13 6.27
N LYS A 382 3.28 8.24 5.37
CA LYS A 382 2.90 8.25 3.94
C LYS A 382 1.42 7.95 3.73
N LEU A 383 0.84 6.98 4.44
CA LEU A 383 -0.59 6.68 4.34
C LEU A 383 -1.46 7.84 4.87
N ASN A 384 -0.95 8.69 5.77
CA ASN A 384 -1.65 9.94 6.11
C ASN A 384 -1.73 10.91 4.91
N LEU A 385 -0.77 10.91 3.96
CA LEU A 385 -0.89 11.72 2.73
C LEU A 385 -2.08 11.26 1.87
N VAL A 386 -2.28 9.95 1.75
CA VAL A 386 -3.41 9.36 1.01
C VAL A 386 -4.75 9.87 1.55
N ASN A 387 -4.86 10.02 2.87
CA ASN A 387 -6.03 10.59 3.53
C ASN A 387 -6.10 12.11 3.35
N ASN A 388 -5.00 12.83 3.59
CA ASN A 388 -4.95 14.30 3.55
C ASN A 388 -5.21 14.90 2.16
N TYR A 389 -4.66 14.29 1.10
CA TYR A 389 -4.94 14.66 -0.29
C TYR A 389 -6.24 14.05 -0.83
N ASN A 390 -6.94 13.26 -0.03
CA ASN A 390 -8.10 12.46 -0.41
C ASN A 390 -7.89 11.64 -1.69
N LEU A 391 -6.75 10.95 -1.77
CA LEU A 391 -6.42 10.07 -2.90
C LEU A 391 -7.36 8.85 -2.93
N ALA A 392 -7.37 8.11 -4.04
CA ALA A 392 -8.12 6.86 -4.14
C ALA A 392 -7.55 5.78 -3.21
N GLY A 393 -6.24 5.73 -3.06
CA GLY A 393 -5.56 4.75 -2.21
C GLY A 393 -4.08 4.55 -2.57
N ILE A 394 -3.63 3.30 -2.50
CA ILE A 394 -2.24 2.91 -2.75
C ILE A 394 -2.12 1.78 -3.76
N ALA A 395 -0.97 1.71 -4.41
CA ALA A 395 -0.49 0.52 -5.09
C ALA A 395 0.92 0.17 -4.54
N PHE A 396 1.16 -1.06 -4.13
CA PHE A 396 2.42 -1.41 -3.45
C PHE A 396 3.29 -2.41 -4.23
N TRP A 397 4.56 -2.04 -4.44
CA TRP A 397 5.58 -2.83 -5.12
C TRP A 397 6.55 -3.46 -4.11
N ARG A 398 6.60 -4.79 -3.95
CA ARG A 398 5.66 -5.79 -4.48
C ARG A 398 5.17 -6.69 -3.37
N MET A 399 4.07 -7.37 -3.67
CA MET A 399 3.43 -8.31 -2.76
C MET A 399 4.39 -9.43 -2.37
N GLY A 400 4.45 -9.73 -1.08
CA GLY A 400 5.35 -10.71 -0.50
C GLY A 400 6.73 -10.20 -0.12
N PHE A 401 7.05 -8.92 -0.35
CA PHE A 401 8.24 -8.30 0.24
C PHE A 401 7.98 -7.75 1.64
N GLU A 402 6.74 -7.38 1.93
CA GLU A 402 6.25 -6.90 3.21
C GLU A 402 6.08 -8.01 4.27
N ASP A 403 5.82 -7.60 5.51
CA ASP A 403 5.40 -8.49 6.61
C ASP A 403 4.08 -8.01 7.25
N GLN A 404 3.67 -8.64 8.35
CA GLN A 404 2.40 -8.30 9.02
C GLN A 404 2.35 -6.85 9.55
N SER A 405 3.50 -6.19 9.79
CA SER A 405 3.51 -4.80 10.26
C SER A 405 3.06 -3.81 9.18
N PHE A 406 3.32 -4.10 7.90
CA PHE A 406 2.76 -3.36 6.76
C PHE A 406 1.23 -3.45 6.78
N TRP A 407 0.70 -4.66 6.80
CA TRP A 407 -0.74 -4.93 6.76
C TRP A 407 -1.49 -4.35 7.97
N ASN A 408 -0.89 -4.41 9.16
CA ASN A 408 -1.43 -3.77 10.35
C ASN A 408 -1.48 -2.25 10.21
N THR A 409 -0.45 -1.64 9.61
CA THR A 409 -0.39 -0.19 9.37
C THR A 409 -1.43 0.24 8.32
N VAL A 410 -1.57 -0.49 7.21
CA VAL A 410 -2.59 -0.25 6.18
C VAL A 410 -4.00 -0.34 6.79
N LYS A 411 -4.25 -1.37 7.60
CA LYS A 411 -5.53 -1.52 8.32
C LYS A 411 -5.77 -0.38 9.29
N GLU A 412 -4.78 0.04 10.07
CA GLU A 412 -4.93 1.18 11.00
C GLU A 412 -5.28 2.48 10.26
N LYS A 413 -4.66 2.73 9.10
CA LYS A 413 -4.77 4.02 8.40
C LYS A 413 -5.97 4.16 7.48
N PHE A 414 -6.58 3.06 7.03
CA PHE A 414 -7.71 3.10 6.09
C PHE A 414 -9.01 2.47 6.60
N ALA A 415 -9.06 1.89 7.81
CA ALA A 415 -10.28 1.27 8.37
C ALA A 415 -11.36 2.27 8.84
#